data_AF-A0A6P7G9X6-F1
#
_entry.id   AF-A0A6P7G9X6-F1
#
_cell.length_a   1.000
_cell.length_b   1.000
_cell.length_c   1.000
_cell.angle_alpha   90.00
_cell.angle_beta   90.00
_cell.angle_gamma   90.00
#
_symmetry.space_group_name_H-M   'P 1'
#
loop_
_entity.id
_entity.type
_entity.pdbx_description
1 polymer ?
#
loop_
_entity_poly.entity_id
_entity_poly.type
_entity_poly.pdbx_seq_one_letter_code
_entity_poly.pdbx_strand_id
1 'polypeptide(L)'
;MYRVAIFFLLSGIAVFVFGNTDNTVNCKPDTIKIPYTVWIGDGINYGSTIEVYAEPNSTFYQIMLIAAKQNRFFKFKATNTTFGHYITKIAGVRENVKENIYWFIYNLTDAPDMRNPPTECQLSPVGVDSLIVSENHYYLFWWRHWKND
;
A
#
# COMPACT_ATOMS: atom_id res chain seq x y z
N MET A 1 -15.20 33.70 10.08
CA MET A 1 -15.28 34.21 11.46
C MET A 1 -16.73 34.56 11.73
N TYR A 2 -17.51 33.65 12.33
CA TYR A 2 -18.93 33.90 12.61
C TYR A 2 -19.18 33.66 14.10
N ARG A 3 -19.69 34.69 14.79
CA ARG A 3 -20.09 34.62 16.21
C ARG A 3 -21.59 34.32 16.25
N VAL A 4 -21.97 33.24 16.92
CA VAL A 4 -23.38 32.98 17.26
C VAL A 4 -23.59 33.45 18.70
N ALA A 5 -24.42 34.48 18.87
CA ALA A 5 -24.86 34.97 20.17
C ALA A 5 -26.31 34.54 20.36
N ILE A 6 -26.59 33.69 21.36
CA ILE A 6 -27.95 33.38 21.79
C ILE A 6 -28.26 34.25 23.00
N PHE A 7 -29.26 35.14 22.86
CA PHE A 7 -29.70 36.02 23.92
C PHE A 7 -30.90 35.40 24.65
N PHE A 8 -30.74 35.15 25.95
CA PHE A 8 -31.88 35.06 26.87
C PHE A 8 -31.85 36.30 27.76
N LEU A 9 -32.83 37.18 27.57
CA LEU A 9 -33.08 38.32 28.44
C LEU A 9 -34.15 37.93 29.45
N LEU A 10 -33.77 37.82 30.72
CA LEU A 10 -34.56 38.26 31.87
C LEU A 10 -33.71 38.17 33.15
N SER A 11 -33.46 39.36 33.73
CA SER A 11 -33.08 39.66 35.13
C SER A 11 -32.11 38.72 35.86
N GLY A 12 -30.88 39.21 36.07
CA GLY A 12 -29.95 38.66 37.06
C GLY A 12 -28.55 38.48 36.50
N ILE A 13 -27.60 39.23 37.07
CA ILE A 13 -26.13 39.19 36.88
C ILE A 13 -25.63 38.02 36.02
N ALA A 14 -25.23 38.33 34.78
CA ALA A 14 -24.65 37.36 33.85
C ALA A 14 -23.23 36.99 34.29
N VAL A 15 -23.05 35.77 34.80
CA VAL A 15 -21.73 35.15 34.98
C VAL A 15 -21.30 34.59 33.63
N PHE A 16 -20.22 35.14 33.06
CA PHE A 16 -19.60 34.59 31.86
C PHE A 16 -18.75 33.38 32.25
N VAL A 17 -19.24 32.18 31.97
CA VAL A 17 -18.42 30.97 31.99
C VAL A 17 -17.80 30.81 30.60
N PHE A 18 -16.52 31.17 30.46
CA PHE A 18 -15.74 30.82 29.27
C PHE A 18 -15.36 29.35 29.36
N GLY A 19 -16.19 28.48 28.75
CA GLY A 19 -15.78 27.11 28.44
C GLY A 19 -14.81 27.13 27.26
N ASN A 20 -13.50 27.12 27.53
CA ASN A 20 -12.47 26.86 26.53
C ASN A 20 -12.06 25.40 26.60
N THR A 21 -12.54 24.58 25.66
CA THR A 21 -11.83 23.36 25.23
C THR A 21 -12.14 23.12 23.77
N ASP A 22 -11.46 23.84 22.89
CA ASP A 22 -11.34 23.41 21.49
C ASP A 22 -10.30 22.30 21.41
N ASN A 23 -10.68 21.10 21.85
CA ASN A 23 -9.95 19.89 21.55
C ASN A 23 -10.37 19.45 20.14
N THR A 24 -9.93 20.16 19.11
CA THR A 24 -9.94 19.58 17.77
C THR A 24 -8.94 18.44 17.77
N VAL A 25 -9.40 17.22 18.04
CA VAL A 25 -8.70 16.01 17.63
C VAL A 25 -8.49 16.19 16.12
N ASN A 26 -7.24 16.34 15.70
CA ASN A 26 -6.88 16.34 14.30
C ASN A 26 -7.17 14.93 13.78
N CYS A 27 -8.41 14.66 13.38
CA CYS A 27 -8.86 13.38 12.83
C CYS A 27 -8.37 13.19 11.38
N LYS A 28 -7.16 13.66 11.07
CA LYS A 28 -6.51 13.28 9.82
C LYS A 28 -5.85 11.94 10.08
N PRO A 29 -6.26 10.86 9.40
CA PRO A 29 -5.59 9.58 9.57
C PRO A 29 -4.12 9.76 9.21
N ASP A 30 -3.23 9.38 10.12
CA ASP A 30 -1.79 9.38 9.86
C ASP A 30 -1.50 8.32 8.81
N THR A 31 -1.39 8.74 7.55
CA THR A 31 -1.06 7.83 6.44
C THR A 31 0.44 7.70 6.31
N ILE A 32 0.92 6.47 6.10
CA ILE A 32 2.31 6.19 5.75
C ILE A 32 2.49 6.13 4.24
N LYS A 33 3.68 6.50 3.78
CA LYS A 33 4.07 6.47 2.36
C LYS A 33 4.76 5.14 2.05
N ILE A 34 4.22 4.38 1.10
CA ILE A 34 4.69 3.05 0.72
C ILE A 34 5.14 3.04 -0.74
N PRO A 35 6.44 2.80 -1.02
CA PRO A 35 6.92 2.61 -2.38
C PRO A 35 6.57 1.19 -2.89
N TYR A 36 5.77 1.12 -3.94
CA TYR A 36 5.39 -0.13 -4.62
C TYR A 36 5.95 -0.17 -6.04
N THR A 37 6.80 -1.16 -6.31
CA THR A 37 7.45 -1.40 -7.61
C THR A 37 6.93 -2.67 -8.29
N VAL A 38 6.79 -2.63 -9.61
CA VAL A 38 6.48 -3.81 -10.44
C VAL A 38 7.55 -3.93 -11.53
N TRP A 39 8.15 -5.10 -11.68
CA TRP A 39 9.11 -5.47 -12.72
C TRP A 39 8.63 -6.65 -13.57
N ILE A 40 8.94 -6.64 -14.86
CA ILE A 40 8.52 -7.66 -15.84
C ILE A 40 9.72 -8.13 -16.66
N GLY A 41 9.95 -9.44 -16.64
CA GLY A 41 11.00 -10.13 -17.38
C GLY A 41 12.24 -10.38 -16.53
N ASP A 42 12.99 -11.44 -16.84
CA ASP A 42 14.23 -11.78 -16.11
C ASP A 42 15.30 -10.70 -16.26
N GLY A 43 15.34 -10.05 -17.42
CA GLY A 43 16.18 -8.88 -17.69
C GLY A 43 15.55 -7.54 -17.31
N ILE A 44 14.41 -7.55 -16.58
CA ILE A 44 13.66 -6.36 -16.16
C ILE A 44 13.38 -5.43 -17.35
N ASN A 45 12.71 -5.97 -18.37
CA ASN A 45 12.41 -5.25 -19.61
C ASN A 45 11.48 -4.06 -19.39
N TYR A 46 10.58 -4.17 -18.41
CA TYR A 46 9.67 -3.11 -18.01
C TYR A 46 9.61 -3.01 -16.49
N GLY A 47 9.56 -1.78 -15.99
CA GLY A 47 9.40 -1.52 -14.57
C GLY A 47 8.75 -0.17 -14.29
N SER A 48 8.01 -0.08 -13.19
CA SER A 48 7.49 1.19 -12.69
C SER A 48 7.35 1.14 -11.18
N THR A 49 7.55 2.28 -10.53
CA THR A 49 7.30 2.48 -9.09
C THR A 49 6.19 3.51 -8.92
N ILE A 50 5.34 3.31 -7.91
CA ILE A 50 4.33 4.27 -7.47
C ILE A 50 4.41 4.44 -5.97
N GLU A 51 4.16 5.66 -5.50
CA GLU A 51 4.06 5.97 -4.08
C GLU A 51 2.60 5.88 -3.65
N VAL A 52 2.30 4.99 -2.71
CA VAL A 52 0.95 4.75 -2.20
C VAL A 52 0.85 5.27 -0.78
N TYR A 53 -0.18 6.05 -0.49
CA TYR A 53 -0.51 6.49 0.87
C TYR A 53 -1.60 5.59 1.45
N ALA A 54 -1.34 5.02 2.62
CA ALA A 54 -2.26 4.10 3.27
C ALA A 54 -2.19 4.22 4.80
N GLU A 55 -3.17 3.64 5.48
CA GLU A 55 -3.17 3.57 6.94
C GLU A 55 -2.03 2.66 7.44
N PRO A 56 -1.48 2.92 8.64
CA PRO A 56 -0.46 2.07 9.22
C PRO A 56 -1.02 0.66 9.45
N ASN A 57 -0.15 -0.35 9.37
CA ASN A 57 -0.51 -1.77 9.50
C ASN A 57 -1.49 -2.29 8.42
N SER A 58 -1.64 -1.59 7.29
CA SER A 58 -2.36 -2.11 6.13
C SER A 58 -1.68 -3.36 5.57
N THR A 59 -2.47 -4.24 4.94
CA THR A 59 -1.92 -5.39 4.22
C THR A 59 -1.42 -4.96 2.84
N PHE A 60 -0.46 -5.70 2.27
CA PHE A 60 0.03 -5.39 0.95
C PHE A 60 -1.07 -5.50 -0.13
N TYR A 61 -2.04 -6.40 0.06
CA TYR A 61 -3.22 -6.48 -0.81
C TYR A 61 -4.00 -5.16 -0.86
N GLN A 62 -4.17 -4.45 0.26
CA GLN A 62 -4.81 -3.13 0.28
C GLN A 62 -3.99 -2.10 -0.49
N ILE A 63 -2.66 -2.14 -0.38
CA ILE A 63 -1.76 -1.28 -1.16
C ILE A 63 -1.94 -1.51 -2.66
N MET A 64 -2.04 -2.78 -3.09
CA MET A 64 -2.30 -3.12 -4.48
C MET A 64 -3.64 -2.56 -4.98
N LEU A 65 -4.70 -2.62 -4.16
CA LEU A 65 -6.01 -2.07 -4.52
C LEU A 65 -5.97 -0.55 -4.70
N ILE A 66 -5.24 0.16 -3.84
CA ILE A 66 -5.06 1.62 -3.95
C ILE A 66 -4.25 1.96 -5.20
N ALA A 67 -3.12 1.28 -5.41
CA ALA A 67 -2.27 1.48 -6.59
C ALA A 67 -3.02 1.24 -7.91
N ALA A 68 -3.83 0.18 -7.98
CA ALA A 68 -4.63 -0.16 -9.15
C ALA A 68 -5.71 0.89 -9.49
N LYS A 69 -6.19 1.64 -8.49
CA LYS A 69 -7.11 2.78 -8.69
C LYS A 69 -6.36 4.01 -9.21
N GLN A 70 -5.14 4.23 -8.74
CA GLN A 70 -4.32 5.40 -9.10
C GLN A 70 -3.69 5.28 -10.49
N ASN A 71 -3.20 4.10 -10.85
CA ASN A 71 -2.48 3.89 -12.10
C ASN A 71 -2.82 2.54 -12.74
N ARG A 72 -3.21 2.57 -14.03
CA ARG A 72 -3.59 1.39 -14.80
C ARG A 72 -2.49 0.33 -14.89
N PHE A 73 -1.21 0.71 -14.80
CA PHE A 73 -0.08 -0.21 -14.82
C PHE A 73 -0.09 -1.15 -13.61
N PHE A 74 -0.64 -0.72 -12.49
CA PHE A 74 -0.72 -1.52 -11.25
C PHE A 74 -2.02 -2.31 -11.13
N LYS A 75 -2.88 -2.31 -12.16
CA LYS A 75 -4.06 -3.19 -12.19
C LYS A 75 -3.63 -4.65 -12.17
N PHE A 76 -4.27 -5.42 -11.31
CA PHE A 76 -3.96 -6.83 -11.12
C PHE A 76 -5.22 -7.72 -11.17
N LYS A 77 -5.02 -9.03 -11.25
CA LYS A 77 -6.04 -10.04 -10.96
C LYS A 77 -5.52 -11.01 -9.92
N ALA A 78 -6.39 -11.43 -9.02
CA ALA A 78 -6.13 -12.44 -8.01
C ALA A 78 -7.15 -13.57 -8.08
N THR A 79 -6.75 -14.74 -7.61
CA THR A 79 -7.61 -15.90 -7.39
C THR A 79 -7.67 -16.17 -5.89
N ASN A 80 -8.86 -16.44 -5.36
CA ASN A 80 -9.01 -16.78 -3.95
C ASN A 80 -8.57 -18.23 -3.71
N THR A 81 -7.73 -18.44 -2.71
CA THR A 81 -7.28 -19.75 -2.27
C THR A 81 -7.54 -19.91 -0.76
N THR A 82 -7.32 -21.10 -0.22
CA THR A 82 -7.38 -21.33 1.23
C THR A 82 -6.33 -20.55 2.01
N PHE A 83 -5.25 -20.10 1.34
CA PHE A 83 -4.15 -19.35 1.94
C PHE A 83 -4.23 -17.83 1.68
N GLY A 84 -5.31 -17.36 1.04
CA GLY A 84 -5.51 -15.95 0.66
C GLY A 84 -5.52 -15.71 -0.85
N HIS A 85 -5.35 -14.46 -1.25
CA HIS A 85 -5.34 -13.99 -2.62
C HIS A 85 -4.02 -14.34 -3.31
N TYR A 86 -4.11 -15.21 -4.30
CA TYR A 86 -3.00 -15.55 -5.19
C TYR A 86 -3.00 -14.63 -6.42
N ILE A 87 -1.94 -13.84 -6.60
CA ILE A 87 -1.85 -12.85 -7.69
C ILE A 87 -1.42 -13.53 -8.99
N THR A 88 -2.29 -13.50 -10.00
CA THR A 88 -2.07 -14.22 -11.28
C THR A 88 -1.71 -13.29 -12.43
N LYS A 89 -1.91 -11.99 -12.27
CA LYS A 89 -1.75 -10.99 -13.34
C LYS A 89 -1.49 -9.60 -12.76
N ILE A 90 -0.51 -8.87 -13.27
CA ILE A 90 -0.28 -7.43 -13.00
C ILE A 90 0.08 -6.75 -14.32
N ALA A 91 -0.25 -5.47 -14.49
CA ALA A 91 0.10 -4.68 -15.68
C ALA A 91 -0.37 -5.28 -17.03
N GLY A 92 -1.39 -6.14 -17.01
CA GLY A 92 -1.83 -6.83 -18.22
C GLY A 92 -1.10 -8.15 -18.50
N VAL A 93 -0.02 -8.47 -17.78
CA VAL A 93 0.81 -9.67 -17.96
C VAL A 93 0.42 -10.76 -16.96
N ARG A 94 0.07 -11.94 -17.49
CA ARG A 94 -0.33 -13.11 -16.70
C ARG A 94 0.88 -13.99 -16.42
N GLU A 95 0.88 -14.69 -15.29
CA GLU A 95 1.77 -15.85 -15.09
C GLU A 95 1.65 -16.90 -16.22
N ASN A 96 2.69 -17.70 -16.37
CA ASN A 96 2.70 -18.84 -17.27
C ASN A 96 3.26 -20.07 -16.54
N VAL A 97 2.36 -20.81 -15.91
CA VAL A 97 2.68 -22.02 -15.14
C VAL A 97 3.42 -23.07 -15.98
N LYS A 98 3.11 -23.19 -17.28
CA LYS A 98 3.76 -24.19 -18.16
C LYS A 98 5.23 -23.87 -18.40
N GLU A 99 5.58 -22.59 -18.43
CA GLU A 99 6.95 -22.10 -18.63
C GLU A 99 7.63 -21.75 -17.30
N ASN A 100 7.04 -22.12 -16.15
CA ASN A 100 7.52 -21.78 -14.82
C ASN A 100 7.69 -20.27 -14.55
N ILE A 101 6.81 -19.43 -15.10
CA ILE A 101 6.86 -17.97 -14.90
C ILE A 101 5.75 -17.53 -13.95
N TYR A 102 6.12 -16.85 -12.87
CA TYR A 102 5.21 -16.44 -11.80
C TYR A 102 5.45 -15.00 -11.36
N TRP A 103 4.53 -14.48 -10.52
CA TRP A 103 4.68 -13.20 -9.84
C TRP A 103 5.23 -13.41 -8.44
N PHE A 104 6.45 -12.92 -8.20
CA PHE A 104 7.11 -13.01 -6.90
C PHE A 104 7.02 -11.68 -6.16
N ILE A 105 6.67 -11.73 -4.87
CA ILE A 105 6.67 -10.55 -4.00
C ILE A 105 7.91 -10.54 -3.11
N TYR A 106 8.57 -9.40 -3.06
CA TYR A 106 9.75 -9.14 -2.25
C TYR A 106 9.45 -8.06 -1.22
N ASN A 107 10.09 -8.19 -0.06
CA ASN A 107 10.07 -7.20 1.01
C ASN A 107 11.52 -6.76 1.27
N LEU A 108 11.88 -5.55 0.84
CA LEU A 108 13.26 -5.09 0.79
C LEU A 108 13.50 -3.96 1.79
N THR A 109 14.74 -3.86 2.28
CA THR A 109 15.22 -2.75 3.12
C THR A 109 15.62 -1.52 2.30
N ASP A 110 15.95 -1.74 1.02
CA ASP A 110 16.45 -0.72 0.10
C ASP A 110 15.64 -0.72 -1.19
N ALA A 111 15.67 0.41 -1.90
CA ALA A 111 14.99 0.55 -3.18
C ALA A 111 15.48 -0.51 -4.19
N PRO A 112 14.57 -1.15 -4.97
CA PRO A 112 14.97 -2.12 -5.98
C PRO A 112 15.96 -1.52 -7.00
N ASP A 113 17.14 -2.11 -7.13
CA ASP A 113 18.14 -1.74 -8.14
C ASP A 113 18.21 -2.80 -9.25
N MET A 114 17.99 -2.39 -10.49
CA MET A 114 18.04 -3.28 -11.65
C MET A 114 19.45 -3.86 -11.91
N ARG A 115 20.50 -3.18 -11.44
CA ARG A 115 21.89 -3.65 -11.57
C ARG A 115 22.27 -4.67 -10.51
N ASN A 116 21.51 -4.72 -9.41
CA ASN A 116 21.66 -5.68 -8.34
C ASN A 116 20.27 -6.22 -7.91
N PRO A 117 19.62 -7.04 -8.76
CA PRO A 117 18.28 -7.51 -8.50
C PRO A 117 18.21 -8.37 -7.22
N PRO A 118 17.07 -8.36 -6.51
CA PRO A 118 16.94 -9.06 -5.24
C PRO A 118 16.98 -10.58 -5.40
N THR A 119 17.55 -11.24 -4.40
CA THR A 119 17.73 -12.69 -4.34
C THR A 119 16.55 -13.39 -3.68
N GLU A 120 16.51 -14.73 -3.73
CA GLU A 120 15.45 -15.54 -3.11
C GLU A 120 15.35 -15.34 -1.59
N CYS A 121 16.45 -15.03 -0.91
CA CYS A 121 16.45 -14.73 0.53
C CYS A 121 15.65 -13.45 0.88
N GLN A 122 15.34 -12.61 -0.12
CA GLN A 122 14.59 -11.36 0.05
C GLN A 122 13.13 -11.50 -0.43
N LEU A 123 12.71 -12.71 -0.81
CA LEU A 123 11.30 -13.00 -1.04
C LEU A 123 10.52 -12.76 0.26
N SER A 124 9.30 -12.26 0.11
CA SER A 124 8.38 -12.20 1.25
C SER A 124 8.12 -13.63 1.76
N PRO A 125 8.25 -13.88 3.07
CA PRO A 125 7.95 -15.21 3.64
C PRO A 125 6.45 -15.51 3.64
N VAL A 126 5.61 -14.50 3.37
CA VAL A 126 4.14 -14.58 3.39
C VAL A 126 3.52 -13.93 2.15
N GLY A 127 2.27 -14.30 1.86
CA GLY A 127 1.48 -13.73 0.77
C GLY A 127 0.98 -12.30 1.05
N VAL A 128 0.35 -11.70 0.05
CA VAL A 128 -0.09 -10.29 0.05
C VAL A 128 -1.10 -9.94 1.14
N ASP A 129 -1.90 -10.90 1.61
CA ASP A 129 -2.89 -10.67 2.68
C ASP A 129 -2.26 -10.63 4.08
N SER A 130 -1.12 -11.30 4.27
CA SER A 130 -0.43 -11.37 5.57
C SER A 130 0.80 -10.48 5.63
N LEU A 131 1.25 -9.94 4.50
CA LEU A 131 2.35 -8.99 4.45
C LEU A 131 1.88 -7.61 4.93
N ILE A 132 2.28 -7.23 6.14
CA ILE A 132 1.99 -5.91 6.71
C ILE A 132 3.01 -4.89 6.21
N VAL A 133 2.53 -3.73 5.76
CA VAL A 133 3.41 -2.71 5.21
C VAL A 133 4.04 -1.79 6.25
N SER A 134 5.25 -1.33 5.95
CA SER A 134 6.04 -0.43 6.80
C SER A 134 6.65 0.69 5.95
N GLU A 135 6.78 1.89 6.52
CA GLU A 135 7.28 3.10 5.85
C GLU A 135 8.75 2.98 5.40
N ASN A 136 9.54 2.15 6.08
CA ASN A 136 10.97 1.98 5.80
C ASN A 136 11.28 0.74 4.95
N HIS A 137 10.29 0.21 4.25
CA HIS A 137 10.43 -0.97 3.40
C HIS A 137 10.01 -0.67 1.97
N TYR A 138 10.59 -1.42 1.04
CA TYR A 138 10.26 -1.36 -0.38
C TYR A 138 9.64 -2.67 -0.81
N TYR A 139 8.53 -2.57 -1.55
CA TYR A 139 7.79 -3.72 -2.00
C TYR A 139 7.91 -3.85 -3.50
N LEU A 140 8.32 -5.02 -3.95
CA LEU A 140 8.52 -5.32 -5.37
C LEU A 140 7.73 -6.56 -5.75
N PHE A 141 6.89 -6.42 -6.79
CA PHE A 141 6.41 -7.56 -7.56
C PHE A 141 7.29 -7.76 -8.80
N TRP A 142 7.83 -8.97 -8.98
CA TRP A 142 8.67 -9.30 -10.13
C TRP A 142 8.11 -10.51 -10.87
N TRP A 143 7.74 -10.31 -12.13
CA TRP A 143 7.39 -11.39 -13.06
C TRP A 143 8.65 -11.94 -13.70
N ARG A 144 9.00 -13.18 -13.37
CA ARG A 144 10.22 -13.85 -13.83
C ARG A 144 10.08 -15.37 -13.75
N HIS A 145 11.02 -16.09 -14.35
CA HIS A 145 11.08 -17.55 -14.19
C HIS A 145 11.38 -17.91 -12.72
N TRP A 146 10.67 -18.93 -12.21
CA TRP A 146 11.16 -19.70 -11.09
C TRP A 146 12.41 -20.45 -11.55
N LYS A 147 13.46 -20.48 -10.73
CA LYS A 147 14.65 -21.25 -11.10
C LYS A 147 14.28 -22.73 -11.07
N ASN A 148 14.54 -23.42 -12.18
CA ASN A 148 14.69 -24.86 -12.14
C ASN A 148 16.08 -25.11 -11.54
N ASP A 149 16.14 -25.82 -10.42
CA ASP A 149 17.39 -26.44 -9.93
C ASP A 149 17.98 -27.37 -11.02
#